data_AF-A0A3M1HSR6-F1
#
_entry.id   AF-A0A3M1HSR6-F1
#
_cell.length_a   1.000
_cell.length_b   1.000
_cell.length_c   1.000
_cell.angle_alpha   90.00
_cell.angle_beta   90.00
_cell.angle_gamma   90.00
#
_symmetry.space_group_name_H-M   'P 1'
#
loop_
_entity.id
_entity.type
_entity.pdbx_description
1 polymer ?
#
loop_
_entity_poly.entity_id
_entity_poly.type
_entity_poly.pdbx_seq_one_letter_code
_entity_poly.pdbx_strand_id
1 'polypeptide(L)'
;MWERDSKIFNIMLALRSARKGSLQANPVISIISDIFKKLAMPSVIRQRDFENIMNLTIAKIVDTIGAQAITTFLVENDLIRFKYIYYSPTLYDLEPEARQKFEATKNALLSRGIERGQGIVGKVIEENKTISVEDTSKDPHFLKAVDQFTGFETKSMITVPLRDMHGKAVGAIQVLNKLAPDGEVIHFTQEDVHLLEDVAEYSSKIFQKMVDPDFHLSEEDTARYIAKVAGLDFLTPSFEEIPSSIWKEFSPEEMEKFQMVPY
;
A
#
# COMPACT_ATOMS: atom_id res chain seq x y z
N MET A 1 -6.68 -33.68 4.50
CA MET A 1 -5.86 -33.75 5.74
C MET A 1 -4.38 -33.43 5.44
N TRP A 2 -4.11 -32.56 4.45
CA TRP A 2 -2.79 -32.27 3.87
C TRP A 2 -2.60 -30.75 3.60
N GLU A 3 -3.44 -29.88 4.18
CA GLU A 3 -3.27 -28.42 4.18
C GLU A 3 -2.30 -27.93 5.27
N ARG A 4 -1.65 -28.85 6.00
CA ARG A 4 -0.73 -28.55 7.12
C ARG A 4 0.72 -28.31 6.70
N ASP A 5 1.14 -28.72 5.50
CA ASP A 5 2.54 -28.67 5.05
C ASP A 5 2.98 -27.33 4.42
N SER A 6 2.08 -26.58 3.79
CA SER A 6 2.47 -25.46 2.91
C SER A 6 2.82 -24.16 3.64
N LYS A 7 2.48 -24.07 4.93
CA LYS A 7 2.48 -22.81 5.69
C LYS A 7 3.47 -22.83 6.87
N ILE A 8 3.77 -24.01 7.40
CA ILE A 8 4.86 -24.26 8.37
C ILE A 8 6.23 -23.90 7.77
N PHE A 9 6.38 -24.07 6.45
CA PHE A 9 7.55 -23.73 5.66
C PHE A 9 7.76 -22.21 5.47
N ASN A 10 6.72 -21.45 5.13
CA ASN A 10 6.77 -19.99 4.94
C ASN A 10 7.19 -19.24 6.23
N ILE A 11 6.90 -19.83 7.38
CA ILE A 11 7.22 -19.37 8.73
C ILE A 11 8.72 -19.56 9.07
N MET A 12 9.43 -20.51 8.47
CA MET A 12 10.85 -20.75 8.78
C MET A 12 11.82 -19.82 8.04
N LEU A 13 11.44 -19.36 6.84
CA LEU A 13 12.26 -18.47 6.00
C LEU A 13 12.34 -17.04 6.56
N ALA A 14 11.25 -16.54 7.16
CA ALA A 14 11.25 -15.23 7.83
C ALA A 14 12.05 -15.24 9.15
N LEU A 15 12.08 -16.39 9.85
CA LEU A 15 12.75 -16.56 11.15
C LEU A 15 14.27 -16.50 11.10
N ARG A 16 14.90 -16.70 9.93
CA ARG A 16 16.35 -16.70 9.82
C ARG A 16 16.98 -15.33 9.52
N SER A 17 16.28 -14.44 8.85
CA SER A 17 16.80 -13.07 8.59
C SER A 17 16.84 -12.17 9.80
N ALA A 18 15.91 -12.36 10.73
CA ALA A 18 15.88 -11.62 11.99
C ALA A 18 17.12 -11.87 12.88
N ARG A 19 17.98 -12.85 12.58
CA ARG A 19 19.14 -13.21 13.43
C ARG A 19 20.44 -12.43 13.16
N LYS A 20 20.59 -11.66 12.08
CA LYS A 20 21.91 -11.06 11.72
C LYS A 20 21.93 -9.56 11.38
N GLY A 21 20.79 -8.88 11.30
CA GLY A 21 20.75 -7.46 10.94
C GLY A 21 20.15 -6.58 12.02
N SER A 22 20.81 -5.48 12.37
CA SER A 22 20.18 -4.38 13.11
C SER A 22 19.03 -3.85 12.27
N LEU A 23 17.79 -4.01 12.75
CA LEU A 23 16.62 -3.31 12.24
C LEU A 23 16.88 -1.81 12.38
N GLN A 24 17.41 -1.18 11.33
CA GLN A 24 17.38 0.27 11.23
C GLN A 24 15.92 0.72 11.15
N ALA A 25 15.62 1.88 11.73
CA ALA A 25 14.30 2.48 11.65
C ALA A 25 13.99 2.84 10.19
N ASN A 26 13.33 1.93 9.48
CA ASN A 26 12.86 2.16 8.12
C ASN A 26 11.40 2.68 8.19
N PRO A 27 11.12 3.91 7.73
CA PRO A 27 9.77 4.48 7.72
C PRO A 27 8.74 3.61 6.99
N VAL A 28 9.16 2.92 5.92
CA VAL A 28 8.33 1.97 5.14
C VAL A 28 7.84 0.82 6.00
N ILE A 29 8.77 0.17 6.70
CA ILE A 29 8.46 -0.93 7.63
C ILE A 29 7.51 -0.46 8.72
N SER A 30 7.70 0.77 9.20
CA SER A 30 6.84 1.36 10.21
C SER A 30 5.40 1.58 9.71
N ILE A 31 5.19 2.06 8.48
CA ILE A 31 3.84 2.23 7.89
C ILE A 31 3.14 0.88 7.80
N ILE A 32 3.79 -0.10 7.18
CA ILE A 32 3.22 -1.44 6.96
C ILE A 32 2.95 -2.13 8.30
N SER A 33 3.82 -1.94 9.30
CA SER A 33 3.66 -2.51 10.63
C SER A 33 2.43 -1.99 11.37
N ASP A 34 2.11 -0.70 11.25
CA ASP A 34 0.94 -0.12 11.91
C ASP A 34 -0.37 -0.70 11.35
N ILE A 35 -0.44 -0.86 10.02
CA ILE A 35 -1.56 -1.48 9.30
C ILE A 35 -1.68 -2.96 9.70
N PHE A 36 -0.57 -3.69 9.67
CA PHE A 36 -0.55 -5.11 9.99
C PHE A 36 -0.94 -5.41 11.44
N LYS A 37 -0.46 -4.61 12.41
CA LYS A 37 -0.88 -4.79 13.82
C LYS A 37 -2.40 -4.74 13.96
N LYS A 38 -3.07 -3.84 13.23
CA LYS A 38 -4.54 -3.75 13.22
C LYS A 38 -5.19 -4.95 12.52
N LEU A 39 -4.59 -5.45 11.44
CA LEU A 39 -5.01 -6.69 10.77
C LEU A 39 -4.89 -7.92 11.67
N ALA A 40 -3.87 -7.99 12.51
CA ALA A 40 -3.62 -9.14 13.39
C ALA A 40 -4.49 -9.14 14.66
N MET A 41 -5.05 -8.00 15.07
CA MET A 41 -5.89 -7.94 16.27
C MET A 41 -7.23 -8.68 16.06
N PRO A 42 -7.67 -9.56 16.97
CA PRO A 42 -8.92 -10.31 16.81
C PRO A 42 -10.20 -9.44 16.89
N SER A 43 -10.07 -8.14 17.15
CA SER A 43 -11.21 -7.23 17.25
C SER A 43 -11.79 -6.85 15.90
N VAL A 44 -13.12 -6.74 15.85
CA VAL A 44 -13.86 -6.11 14.75
C VAL A 44 -13.32 -4.69 14.51
N ILE A 45 -12.97 -4.38 13.26
CA ILE A 45 -12.56 -3.04 12.85
C ILE A 45 -13.82 -2.24 12.56
N ARG A 46 -14.13 -1.26 13.40
CA ARG A 46 -15.25 -0.34 13.14
C ARG A 46 -14.84 0.65 12.06
N GLN A 47 -15.83 1.22 11.37
CA GLN A 47 -15.60 2.24 10.34
C GLN A 47 -14.73 3.41 10.83
N ARG A 48 -14.99 3.93 12.04
CA ARG A 48 -14.17 4.99 12.64
C ARG A 48 -12.71 4.58 12.84
N ASP A 49 -12.47 3.34 13.24
CA ASP A 49 -11.12 2.81 13.44
C ASP A 49 -10.40 2.68 12.09
N PHE A 50 -11.09 2.18 11.07
CA PHE A 50 -10.59 2.12 9.70
C PHE A 50 -10.21 3.49 9.16
N GLU A 51 -11.11 4.47 9.28
CA GLU A 51 -10.87 5.85 8.83
C GLU A 51 -9.65 6.46 9.53
N ASN A 52 -9.49 6.23 10.83
CA ASN A 52 -8.30 6.69 11.56
C ASN A 52 -7.02 6.03 11.05
N ILE A 53 -7.03 4.71 10.81
CA ILE A 53 -5.87 3.98 10.28
C ILE A 53 -5.50 4.53 8.91
N MET A 54 -6.48 4.64 8.00
CA MET A 54 -6.24 5.19 6.66
C MET A 54 -5.68 6.62 6.73
N ASN A 55 -6.27 7.50 7.54
CA ASN A 55 -5.79 8.88 7.67
C ASN A 55 -4.36 8.98 8.22
N LEU A 56 -3.98 8.12 9.17
CA LEU A 56 -2.61 8.08 9.69
C LEU A 56 -1.64 7.48 8.67
N THR A 57 -2.04 6.40 8.00
CA THR A 57 -1.28 5.74 6.94
C THR A 57 -0.97 6.70 5.80
N ILE A 58 -1.98 7.39 5.27
CA ILE A 58 -1.79 8.31 4.13
C ILE A 58 -0.88 9.50 4.49
N ALA A 59 -1.02 10.06 5.70
CA ALA A 59 -0.16 11.15 6.14
C ALA A 59 1.30 10.69 6.21
N LYS A 60 1.55 9.53 6.83
CA LYS A 60 2.88 8.95 6.97
C LYS A 60 3.52 8.58 5.62
N ILE A 61 2.71 8.15 4.65
CA ILE A 61 3.18 7.89 3.27
C ILE A 61 3.65 9.17 2.61
N VAL A 62 2.84 10.23 2.70
CA VAL A 62 3.18 11.53 2.12
C VAL A 62 4.48 12.06 2.72
N ASP A 63 4.63 11.97 4.04
CA ASP A 63 5.87 12.37 4.73
C ASP A 63 7.06 11.49 4.34
N THR A 64 6.86 10.17 4.21
CA THR A 64 7.94 9.22 3.88
C THR A 64 8.41 9.37 2.43
N ILE A 65 7.48 9.55 1.50
CA ILE A 65 7.78 9.72 0.08
C ILE A 65 8.30 11.14 -0.21
N GLY A 66 7.94 12.12 0.63
CA GLY A 66 8.15 13.54 0.36
C GLY A 66 7.19 14.06 -0.71
N ALA A 67 5.94 13.62 -0.68
CA ALA A 67 4.92 14.02 -1.66
C ALA A 67 4.15 15.27 -1.23
N GLN A 68 3.43 15.90 -2.16
CA GLN A 68 2.57 17.03 -1.84
C GLN A 68 1.14 16.62 -1.51
N ALA A 69 0.63 15.55 -2.12
CA ALA A 69 -0.72 15.08 -1.86
C ALA A 69 -0.87 13.58 -2.09
N ILE A 70 -1.89 13.02 -1.46
CA ILE A 70 -2.33 11.64 -1.69
C ILE A 70 -3.85 11.59 -1.70
N THR A 71 -4.40 10.79 -2.59
CA THR A 71 -5.84 10.52 -2.68
C THR A 71 -6.09 9.03 -2.79
N THR A 72 -7.00 8.52 -1.96
CA THR A 72 -7.60 7.21 -2.16
C THR A 72 -8.94 7.34 -2.88
N PHE A 73 -9.14 6.51 -3.88
CA PHE A 73 -10.35 6.39 -4.68
C PHE A 73 -11.00 5.03 -4.48
N LEU A 74 -12.33 4.99 -4.46
CA LEU A 74 -13.12 3.76 -4.46
C LEU A 74 -14.18 3.81 -5.57
N VAL A 75 -14.43 2.68 -6.21
CA VAL A 75 -15.48 2.55 -7.22
C VAL A 75 -16.82 2.31 -6.52
N GLU A 76 -17.77 3.24 -6.69
CA GLU A 76 -19.11 3.17 -6.11
C GLU A 76 -20.15 3.56 -7.15
N ASN A 77 -21.12 2.68 -7.40
CA ASN A 77 -22.17 2.91 -8.40
C ASN A 77 -21.60 3.30 -9.78
N ASP A 78 -20.58 2.57 -10.21
CA ASP A 78 -19.85 2.77 -11.48
C ASP A 78 -19.13 4.13 -11.62
N LEU A 79 -18.97 4.87 -10.51
CA LEU A 79 -18.19 6.09 -10.44
C LEU A 79 -16.96 5.91 -9.54
N ILE A 80 -15.83 6.48 -9.95
CA ILE A 80 -14.62 6.55 -9.14
C ILE A 80 -14.77 7.73 -8.16
N ARG A 81 -14.95 7.43 -6.88
CA ARG A 81 -15.19 8.41 -5.81
C ARG A 81 -13.92 8.76 -5.06
N PHE A 82 -13.72 10.04 -4.78
CA PHE A 82 -12.69 10.51 -3.87
C PHE A 82 -13.08 10.16 -2.42
N LYS A 83 -12.17 9.56 -1.64
CA LYS A 83 -12.45 9.16 -0.24
C LYS A 83 -11.48 9.78 0.75
N TYR A 84 -10.21 9.41 0.67
CA TYR A 84 -9.19 9.86 1.61
C TYR A 84 -8.25 10.81 0.91
N ILE A 85 -8.54 12.11 0.97
CA ILE A 85 -7.73 13.18 0.39
C ILE A 85 -6.89 13.82 1.49
N TYR A 86 -5.58 13.88 1.27
CA TYR A 86 -4.65 14.54 2.17
C TYR A 86 -3.67 15.40 1.37
N TYR A 87 -3.50 16.64 1.83
CA TYR A 87 -2.53 17.60 1.34
C TYR A 87 -1.45 17.77 2.40
N SER A 88 -0.19 17.69 1.99
CA SER A 88 0.95 17.93 2.87
C SER A 88 0.91 19.38 3.40
N PRO A 89 1.23 19.61 4.68
CA PRO A 89 1.35 20.96 5.23
C PRO A 89 2.32 21.87 4.49
N THR A 90 3.34 21.29 3.87
CA THR A 90 4.33 21.99 3.06
C THR A 90 3.72 22.82 1.93
N LEU A 91 2.50 22.50 1.46
CA LEU A 91 1.76 23.28 0.46
C LEU A 91 1.25 24.64 0.94
N TYR A 92 1.10 24.82 2.25
CA TYR A 92 0.57 26.05 2.84
C TYR A 92 1.44 26.60 3.96
N ASP A 93 2.61 26.00 4.22
CA ASP A 93 3.63 26.56 5.12
C ASP A 93 4.13 27.94 4.66
N LEU A 94 4.00 28.26 3.37
CA LEU A 94 4.36 29.57 2.80
C LEU A 94 3.18 30.56 2.79
N GLU A 95 1.93 30.08 2.81
CA GLU A 95 0.72 30.91 2.71
C GLU A 95 -0.42 30.30 3.55
N PRO A 96 -0.65 30.79 4.79
CA PRO A 96 -1.68 30.25 5.68
C PRO A 96 -3.11 30.26 5.09
N GLU A 97 -3.40 31.20 4.19
CA GLU A 97 -4.68 31.29 3.46
C GLU A 97 -4.86 30.12 2.47
N ALA A 98 -3.77 29.57 1.93
CA ALA A 98 -3.81 28.43 1.02
C ALA A 98 -4.38 27.18 1.69
N ARG A 99 -4.18 27.01 3.02
CA ARG A 99 -4.76 25.90 3.78
C ARG A 99 -6.29 25.88 3.67
N GLN A 100 -6.94 27.04 3.82
CA GLN A 100 -8.40 27.12 3.73
C GLN A 100 -8.89 26.74 2.33
N LYS A 101 -8.17 27.16 1.29
CA LYS A 101 -8.46 26.81 -0.11
C LYS A 101 -8.36 25.29 -0.33
N PHE A 102 -7.30 24.64 0.15
CA PHE A 102 -7.13 23.19 0.00
C PHE A 102 -8.18 22.39 0.78
N GLU A 103 -8.54 22.81 1.99
CA GLU A 103 -9.63 22.18 2.75
C GLU A 103 -10.99 22.34 2.07
N ALA A 104 -11.31 23.54 1.58
CA ALA A 104 -12.55 23.76 0.82
C ALA A 104 -12.62 22.89 -0.44
N THR A 105 -11.49 22.80 -1.16
CA THR A 105 -11.35 21.99 -2.37
C THR A 105 -11.49 20.50 -2.08
N LYS A 106 -10.83 20.01 -1.02
CA LYS A 106 -10.97 18.63 -0.52
C LYS A 106 -12.44 18.30 -0.29
N ASN A 107 -13.17 19.14 0.47
CA ASN A 107 -14.58 18.92 0.76
C ASN A 107 -15.45 18.88 -0.50
N ALA A 108 -15.13 19.72 -1.49
CA ALA A 108 -15.86 19.72 -2.77
C ALA A 108 -15.58 18.46 -3.60
N LEU A 109 -14.34 17.93 -3.60
CA LEU A 109 -13.97 16.71 -4.30
C LEU A 109 -14.68 15.46 -3.74
N LEU A 110 -14.92 15.39 -2.43
CA LEU A 110 -15.65 14.28 -1.80
C LEU A 110 -17.07 14.10 -2.35
N SER A 111 -17.69 15.17 -2.84
CA SER A 111 -19.02 15.13 -3.45
C SER A 111 -19.00 14.80 -4.96
N ARG A 112 -17.81 14.61 -5.55
CA ARG A 112 -17.64 14.38 -6.99
C ARG A 112 -17.34 12.92 -7.31
N GLY A 113 -17.32 12.63 -8.60
CA GLY A 113 -16.92 11.34 -9.14
C GLY A 113 -16.22 11.54 -10.48
N ILE A 114 -15.32 10.62 -10.80
CA ILE A 114 -14.70 10.48 -12.11
C ILE A 114 -15.36 9.28 -12.79
N GLU A 115 -15.69 9.39 -14.07
CA GLU A 115 -16.21 8.26 -14.84
C GLU A 115 -15.13 7.20 -15.02
N ARG A 116 -15.52 5.94 -15.21
CA ARG A 116 -14.55 4.87 -15.50
C ARG A 116 -13.82 5.14 -16.81
N GLY A 117 -12.57 4.70 -16.87
CA GLY A 117 -11.68 4.93 -18.00
C GLY A 117 -11.17 6.36 -18.14
N GLN A 118 -11.67 7.31 -17.34
CA GLN A 118 -11.16 8.68 -17.34
C GLN A 118 -9.98 8.84 -16.39
N GLY A 119 -8.97 9.56 -16.86
CA GLY A 119 -7.78 9.86 -16.07
C GLY A 119 -6.87 8.64 -15.88
N ILE A 120 -5.70 8.90 -15.30
CA ILE A 120 -4.76 7.85 -14.87
C ILE A 120 -5.43 6.90 -13.87
N VAL A 121 -6.26 7.42 -12.95
CA VAL A 121 -6.99 6.61 -11.98
C VAL A 121 -7.95 5.61 -12.64
N GLY A 122 -8.70 6.04 -13.67
CA GLY A 122 -9.57 5.16 -14.43
C GLY A 122 -8.79 4.06 -15.13
N LYS A 123 -7.69 4.42 -15.79
CA LYS A 123 -6.80 3.49 -16.47
C LYS A 123 -6.20 2.44 -15.54
N VAL A 124 -5.72 2.85 -14.36
CA VAL A 124 -5.18 1.93 -13.34
C VAL A 124 -6.24 0.95 -12.85
N ILE A 125 -7.47 1.41 -12.65
CA ILE A 125 -8.58 0.54 -12.21
C ILE A 125 -8.97 -0.45 -13.32
N GLU A 126 -8.98 -0.03 -14.57
CA GLU A 126 -9.37 -0.89 -15.70
C GLU A 126 -8.30 -1.91 -16.08
N GLU A 127 -7.06 -1.45 -16.21
CA GLU A 127 -5.93 -2.31 -16.56
C GLU A 127 -5.42 -3.11 -15.36
N ASN A 128 -5.82 -2.71 -14.15
CA ASN A 128 -5.42 -3.30 -12.89
C ASN A 128 -3.89 -3.39 -12.79
N LYS A 129 -3.23 -2.26 -13.10
CA LYS A 129 -1.77 -2.11 -13.17
C LYS A 129 -1.36 -0.75 -12.61
N THR A 130 -0.25 -0.73 -11.89
CA THR A 130 0.37 0.49 -11.41
C THR A 130 0.87 1.34 -12.57
N ILE A 131 0.64 2.66 -12.48
CA ILE A 131 1.15 3.64 -13.44
C ILE A 131 1.91 4.72 -12.67
N SER A 132 3.16 4.96 -13.08
CA SER A 132 3.97 6.11 -12.65
C SER A 132 4.11 7.07 -13.82
N VAL A 133 3.76 8.34 -13.59
CA VAL A 133 3.84 9.42 -14.56
C VAL A 133 4.89 10.40 -14.10
N GLU A 134 5.94 10.54 -14.91
CA GLU A 134 7.07 11.43 -14.66
C GLU A 134 6.75 12.89 -14.97
N ASP A 135 5.93 13.12 -16.00
CA ASP A 135 5.53 14.43 -16.49
C ASP A 135 4.09 14.38 -17.05
N THR A 136 3.13 14.87 -16.27
CA THR A 136 1.71 14.90 -16.62
C THR A 136 1.39 15.76 -17.83
N SER A 137 2.23 16.74 -18.18
CA SER A 137 2.02 17.59 -19.35
C SER A 137 2.18 16.81 -20.66
N LYS A 138 2.85 15.66 -20.61
CA LYS A 138 3.11 14.77 -21.73
C LYS A 138 2.20 13.53 -21.75
N ASP A 139 1.43 13.26 -20.70
CA ASP A 139 0.55 12.10 -20.64
C ASP A 139 -0.88 12.45 -21.13
N PRO A 140 -1.34 11.89 -22.26
CA PRO A 140 -2.67 12.20 -22.80
C PRO A 140 -3.81 11.66 -21.94
N HIS A 141 -3.56 10.74 -21.01
CA HIS A 141 -4.55 10.20 -20.09
C HIS A 141 -4.63 11.02 -18.79
N PHE A 142 -3.82 12.08 -18.63
CA PHE A 142 -3.90 12.95 -17.47
C PHE A 142 -5.19 13.79 -17.48
N LEU A 143 -5.99 13.67 -16.43
CA LEU A 143 -7.27 14.39 -16.30
C LEU A 143 -7.07 15.80 -15.75
N LYS A 144 -6.67 16.73 -16.62
CA LYS A 144 -6.40 18.14 -16.27
C LYS A 144 -7.57 18.90 -15.65
N ALA A 145 -8.80 18.43 -15.84
CA ALA A 145 -10.00 19.04 -15.26
C ALA A 145 -9.98 19.05 -13.72
N VAL A 146 -9.32 18.07 -13.08
CA VAL A 146 -9.17 18.03 -11.62
C VAL A 146 -8.27 19.19 -11.18
N ASP A 147 -7.08 19.32 -11.76
CA ASP A 147 -6.16 20.45 -11.49
C ASP A 147 -6.80 21.81 -11.72
N GLN A 148 -7.54 21.98 -12.83
CA GLN A 148 -8.26 23.22 -13.12
C GLN A 148 -9.29 23.57 -12.06
N PHE A 149 -9.95 22.56 -11.49
CA PHE A 149 -10.94 22.76 -10.45
C PHE A 149 -10.30 23.06 -9.09
N THR A 150 -9.23 22.35 -8.73
CA THR A 150 -8.57 22.48 -7.43
C THR A 150 -7.62 23.67 -7.37
N GLY A 151 -7.11 24.10 -8.53
CA GLY A 151 -5.98 25.01 -8.64
C GLY A 151 -4.66 24.39 -8.14
N PHE A 152 -4.61 23.07 -7.97
CA PHE A 152 -3.40 22.30 -7.67
C PHE A 152 -2.75 21.90 -9.00
N GLU A 153 -1.46 22.15 -9.17
CA GLU A 153 -0.72 21.75 -10.37
C GLU A 153 -0.01 20.41 -10.14
N THR A 154 -0.49 19.37 -10.79
CA THR A 154 0.12 18.05 -10.75
C THR A 154 1.16 17.94 -11.87
N LYS A 155 2.41 17.65 -11.52
CA LYS A 155 3.53 17.45 -12.45
C LYS A 155 3.98 15.99 -12.54
N SER A 156 4.00 15.27 -11.42
CA SER A 156 4.32 13.84 -11.36
C SER A 156 3.32 13.09 -10.47
N MET A 157 3.11 11.81 -10.73
CA MET A 157 2.22 10.98 -9.91
C MET A 157 2.54 9.49 -9.95
N ILE A 158 2.24 8.77 -8.87
CA ILE A 158 2.07 7.31 -8.89
C ILE A 158 0.61 7.00 -8.62
N THR A 159 0.04 6.06 -9.37
CA THR A 159 -1.29 5.52 -9.09
C THR A 159 -1.23 3.99 -9.06
N VAL A 160 -1.64 3.39 -7.94
CA VAL A 160 -1.66 1.94 -7.72
C VAL A 160 -3.09 1.44 -7.51
N PRO A 161 -3.45 0.23 -7.98
CA PRO A 161 -4.79 -0.30 -7.79
C PRO A 161 -5.01 -0.81 -6.35
N LEU A 162 -6.20 -0.55 -5.79
CA LEU A 162 -6.70 -1.23 -4.59
C LEU A 162 -7.52 -2.44 -5.02
N ARG A 163 -7.14 -3.63 -4.56
CA ARG A 163 -7.72 -4.90 -5.04
C ARG A 163 -8.56 -5.60 -3.97
N ASP A 164 -9.68 -6.18 -4.38
CA ASP A 164 -10.43 -7.10 -3.53
C ASP A 164 -9.76 -8.48 -3.43
N MET A 165 -10.38 -9.40 -2.67
CA MET A 165 -9.89 -10.77 -2.48
C MET A 165 -9.85 -11.60 -3.78
N HIS A 166 -10.56 -11.16 -4.82
CA HIS A 166 -10.57 -11.80 -6.13
C HIS A 166 -9.55 -11.17 -7.07
N GLY A 167 -8.72 -10.24 -6.58
CA GLY A 167 -7.70 -9.54 -7.34
C GLY A 167 -8.25 -8.45 -8.25
N LYS A 168 -9.55 -8.13 -8.18
CA LYS A 168 -10.19 -7.08 -9.00
C LYS A 168 -9.92 -5.71 -8.37
N ALA A 169 -9.56 -4.73 -9.19
CA ALA A 169 -9.43 -3.36 -8.74
C ALA A 169 -10.80 -2.78 -8.34
N VAL A 170 -10.95 -2.44 -7.07
CA VAL A 170 -12.13 -1.77 -6.49
C VAL A 170 -11.88 -0.29 -6.22
N GLY A 171 -10.68 0.20 -6.53
CA GLY A 171 -10.25 1.56 -6.29
C GLY A 171 -8.79 1.75 -6.63
N ALA A 172 -8.21 2.85 -6.17
CA ALA A 172 -6.79 3.14 -6.35
C ALA A 172 -6.27 4.08 -5.25
N ILE A 173 -4.96 4.04 -5.00
CA ILE A 173 -4.25 5.08 -4.24
C ILE A 173 -3.38 5.86 -5.22
N GLN A 174 -3.45 7.18 -5.16
CA GLN A 174 -2.67 8.08 -6.00
C GLN A 174 -1.86 9.05 -5.15
N VAL A 175 -0.57 9.14 -5.39
CA VAL A 175 0.35 10.09 -4.76
C VAL A 175 0.82 11.09 -5.81
N LEU A 176 0.85 12.37 -5.44
CA LEU A 176 1.13 13.49 -6.35
C LEU A 176 2.37 14.27 -5.92
N ASN A 177 3.19 14.62 -6.90
CA ASN A 177 4.37 15.49 -6.82
C ASN A 177 5.34 15.12 -5.68
N LYS A 178 6.35 14.31 -6.00
CA LYS A 178 7.50 14.11 -5.10
C LYS A 178 8.37 15.37 -5.08
N LEU A 179 8.79 15.80 -3.89
CA LEU A 179 9.64 16.97 -3.69
C LEU A 179 11.08 16.56 -3.43
N ALA A 180 12.00 17.26 -4.11
CA ALA A 180 13.40 17.29 -3.74
C ALA A 180 13.62 18.19 -2.50
N PRO A 181 14.79 18.10 -1.82
CA PRO A 181 15.08 18.92 -0.65
C PRO A 181 15.04 20.44 -0.88
N ASP A 182 15.21 20.88 -2.13
CA ASP A 182 15.11 22.29 -2.55
C ASP A 182 13.68 22.73 -2.90
N GLY A 183 12.70 21.81 -2.82
CA GLY A 183 11.30 22.06 -3.11
C GLY A 183 10.89 21.84 -4.57
N GLU A 184 11.81 21.44 -5.45
CA GLU A 184 11.47 21.12 -6.85
C GLU A 184 10.71 19.80 -6.95
N VAL A 185 9.77 19.72 -7.89
CA VAL A 185 9.05 18.48 -8.16
C VAL A 185 9.91 17.54 -9.01
N ILE A 186 10.15 16.35 -8.50
CA ILE A 186 10.97 15.30 -9.13
C ILE A 186 10.15 14.04 -9.44
N HIS A 187 10.79 13.12 -10.16
CA HIS A 187 10.21 11.82 -10.45
C HIS A 187 10.21 10.92 -9.20
N PHE A 188 9.18 10.09 -9.09
CA PHE A 188 9.13 9.05 -8.08
C PHE A 188 10.12 7.93 -8.40
N THR A 189 10.74 7.37 -7.37
CA THR A 189 11.65 6.22 -7.52
C THR A 189 10.86 4.91 -7.57
N GLN A 190 11.53 3.84 -8.00
CA GLN A 190 10.92 2.51 -7.95
C GLN A 190 10.61 2.06 -6.50
N GLU A 191 11.38 2.54 -5.52
CA GLU A 191 11.12 2.28 -4.10
C GLU A 191 9.83 2.96 -3.64
N ASP A 192 9.54 4.18 -4.11
CA ASP A 192 8.28 4.87 -3.82
C ASP A 192 7.09 4.09 -4.39
N VAL A 193 7.23 3.56 -5.61
CA VAL A 193 6.22 2.73 -6.27
C VAL A 193 5.94 1.46 -5.45
N HIS A 194 6.99 0.71 -5.11
CA HIS A 194 6.84 -0.53 -4.33
C HIS A 194 6.23 -0.27 -2.94
N LEU A 195 6.64 0.80 -2.26
CA LEU A 195 6.04 1.21 -0.99
C LEU A 195 4.53 1.42 -1.16
N LEU A 196 4.12 2.15 -2.19
CA LEU A 196 2.71 2.47 -2.40
C LEU A 196 1.89 1.21 -2.75
N GLU A 197 2.46 0.28 -3.52
CA GLU A 197 1.85 -1.03 -3.83
C GLU A 197 1.66 -1.86 -2.56
N ASP A 198 2.67 -1.96 -1.70
CA ASP A 198 2.54 -2.68 -0.42
C ASP A 198 1.43 -2.08 0.43
N VAL A 199 1.42 -0.75 0.58
CA VAL A 199 0.36 -0.06 1.34
C VAL A 199 -1.00 -0.41 0.75
N ALA A 200 -1.17 -0.32 -0.57
CA ALA A 200 -2.43 -0.62 -1.22
C ALA A 200 -2.89 -2.05 -0.93
N GLU A 201 -1.98 -3.03 -0.93
CA GLU A 201 -2.27 -4.41 -0.57
C GLU A 201 -2.78 -4.53 0.87
N TYR A 202 -2.05 -4.00 1.86
CA TYR A 202 -2.46 -4.12 3.26
C TYR A 202 -3.68 -3.26 3.59
N SER A 203 -3.83 -2.07 3.00
CA SER A 203 -5.04 -1.25 3.12
C SER A 203 -6.27 -1.99 2.58
N SER A 204 -6.13 -2.71 1.47
CA SER A 204 -7.21 -3.54 0.92
C SER A 204 -7.62 -4.66 1.89
N LYS A 205 -6.64 -5.32 2.52
CA LYS A 205 -6.88 -6.33 3.56
C LYS A 205 -7.60 -5.75 4.78
N ILE A 206 -7.28 -4.51 5.20
CA ILE A 206 -7.98 -3.88 6.32
C ILE A 206 -9.44 -3.61 5.94
N PHE A 207 -9.65 -3.08 4.73
CA PHE A 207 -11.00 -2.83 4.25
C PHE A 207 -11.82 -4.12 4.21
N GLN A 208 -11.25 -5.22 3.73
CA GLN A 208 -11.88 -6.54 3.74
C GLN A 208 -12.26 -6.96 5.16
N LYS A 209 -11.34 -6.84 6.12
CA LYS A 209 -11.62 -7.13 7.53
C LYS A 209 -12.70 -6.26 8.17
N MET A 210 -12.84 -5.02 7.70
CA MET A 210 -13.92 -4.13 8.15
C MET A 210 -15.28 -4.61 7.61
N VAL A 211 -15.32 -5.12 6.37
CA VAL A 211 -16.55 -5.60 5.72
C VAL A 211 -16.93 -7.01 6.18
N ASP A 212 -15.95 -7.87 6.33
CA ASP A 212 -16.06 -9.25 6.79
C ASP A 212 -15.22 -9.44 8.07
N PRO A 213 -15.85 -9.38 9.26
CA PRO A 213 -15.15 -9.56 10.52
C PRO A 213 -14.48 -10.92 10.71
N ASP A 214 -14.92 -11.95 9.96
CA ASP A 214 -14.34 -13.30 10.00
C ASP A 214 -13.15 -13.43 9.03
N PHE A 215 -12.84 -12.37 8.27
CA PHE A 215 -11.63 -12.30 7.47
C PHE A 215 -10.38 -12.44 8.35
N HIS A 216 -9.54 -13.39 7.98
CA HIS A 216 -8.23 -13.60 8.56
C HIS A 216 -7.19 -13.57 7.45
N LEU A 217 -6.02 -13.00 7.76
CA LEU A 217 -4.87 -13.07 6.88
C LEU A 217 -4.53 -14.54 6.63
N SER A 218 -4.22 -14.87 5.38
CA SER A 218 -3.66 -16.18 5.09
C SER A 218 -2.29 -16.32 5.77
N GLU A 219 -1.84 -17.56 5.98
CA GLU A 219 -0.50 -17.78 6.53
C GLU A 219 0.59 -17.30 5.55
N GLU A 220 0.28 -17.28 4.25
CA GLU A 220 1.14 -16.68 3.23
C GLU A 220 1.23 -15.16 3.37
N ASP A 221 0.11 -14.47 3.60
CA ASP A 221 0.10 -13.02 3.86
C ASP A 221 0.87 -12.66 5.13
N THR A 222 0.72 -13.48 6.16
CA THR A 222 1.45 -13.34 7.41
C THR A 222 2.96 -13.49 7.19
N ALA A 223 3.37 -14.50 6.42
CA ALA A 223 4.77 -14.73 6.13
C ALA A 223 5.38 -13.66 5.22
N ARG A 224 4.65 -13.18 4.20
CA ARG A 224 5.02 -12.02 3.38
C ARG A 224 5.31 -10.79 4.24
N TYR A 225 4.43 -10.51 5.19
CA TYR A 225 4.62 -9.40 6.11
C TYR A 225 5.87 -9.56 6.97
N ILE A 226 6.07 -10.73 7.59
CA ILE A 226 7.24 -10.94 8.47
C ILE A 226 8.54 -10.81 7.65
N ALA A 227 8.58 -11.38 6.44
CA ALA A 227 9.71 -11.22 5.55
C ALA A 227 9.99 -9.74 5.26
N LYS A 228 8.96 -8.98 4.86
CA LYS A 228 9.07 -7.53 4.59
C LYS A 228 9.64 -6.75 5.78
N VAL A 229 9.10 -6.98 6.98
CA VAL A 229 9.56 -6.33 8.22
C VAL A 229 11.00 -6.72 8.58
N ALA A 230 11.41 -7.95 8.24
CA ALA A 230 12.76 -8.43 8.42
C ALA A 230 13.73 -7.99 7.31
N GLY A 231 13.27 -7.16 6.35
CA GLY A 231 14.07 -6.76 5.18
C GLY A 231 14.43 -7.95 4.28
N LEU A 232 13.53 -8.92 4.17
CA LEU A 232 13.68 -10.13 3.37
C LEU A 232 12.81 -10.15 2.14
N ASP A 233 13.32 -10.86 1.14
CA ASP A 233 12.51 -11.42 0.08
C ASP A 233 11.63 -12.54 0.62
N PHE A 234 10.34 -12.45 0.32
CA PHE A 234 9.42 -13.55 0.53
C PHE A 234 9.51 -14.52 -0.65
N LEU A 235 10.06 -15.70 -0.41
CA LEU A 235 10.14 -16.74 -1.42
C LEU A 235 8.91 -17.66 -1.29
N THR A 236 8.27 -17.96 -2.42
CA THR A 236 7.24 -19.01 -2.56
C THR A 236 7.78 -20.14 -3.42
N PRO A 237 8.84 -20.86 -3.00
CA PRO A 237 9.28 -22.02 -3.74
C PRO A 237 8.25 -23.14 -3.56
N SER A 238 8.02 -23.92 -4.61
CA SER A 238 7.49 -25.27 -4.43
C SER A 238 8.48 -26.09 -3.58
N PHE A 239 8.01 -27.13 -2.87
CA PHE A 239 8.87 -27.90 -1.94
C PHE A 239 10.13 -28.46 -2.63
N GLU A 240 10.05 -28.73 -3.93
CA GLU A 240 11.13 -29.22 -4.79
C GLU A 240 12.20 -28.15 -5.13
N GLU A 241 11.87 -26.87 -4.97
CA GLU A 241 12.74 -25.73 -5.30
C GLU A 241 13.53 -25.19 -4.09
N ILE A 242 13.34 -25.77 -2.90
CA ILE A 242 14.04 -25.36 -1.65
C ILE A 242 15.48 -25.89 -1.66
N PRO A 243 16.52 -25.02 -1.69
CA PRO A 243 17.91 -25.46 -1.71
C PRO A 243 18.27 -26.34 -0.49
N SER A 244 19.00 -27.43 -0.73
CA SER A 244 19.35 -28.41 0.32
C SER A 244 20.17 -27.85 1.49
N SER A 245 20.79 -26.69 1.30
CA SER A 245 21.49 -25.93 2.33
C SER A 245 20.57 -25.40 3.42
N ILE A 246 19.31 -25.08 3.10
CA ILE A 246 18.32 -24.56 4.06
C ILE A 246 17.99 -25.62 5.11
N TRP A 247 17.83 -26.88 4.70
CA TRP A 247 17.52 -27.98 5.63
C TRP A 247 18.60 -28.25 6.68
N LYS A 248 19.87 -27.92 6.38
CA LYS A 248 21.00 -28.08 7.31
C LYS A 248 20.99 -27.09 8.47
N GLU A 249 20.05 -26.16 8.47
CA GLU A 249 19.94 -25.08 9.45
C GLU A 249 18.92 -25.41 10.54
N PHE A 250 18.24 -26.54 10.40
CA PHE A 250 17.23 -27.05 11.30
C PHE A 250 17.77 -28.30 12.01
N SER A 251 17.53 -28.39 13.31
CA SER A 251 17.86 -29.59 14.08
C SER A 251 16.90 -30.74 13.72
N PRO A 252 17.30 -32.00 13.92
CA PRO A 252 16.40 -33.14 13.72
C PRO A 252 15.08 -33.03 14.50
N GLU A 253 15.13 -32.45 15.70
CA GLU A 253 13.95 -32.19 16.54
C GLU A 253 13.05 -31.10 15.95
N GLU A 254 13.61 -30.07 15.31
CA GLU A 254 12.84 -29.05 14.58
C GLU A 254 12.18 -29.65 13.35
N MET A 255 12.91 -30.49 12.61
CA MET A 255 12.39 -31.21 11.45
C MET A 255 11.20 -32.09 11.80
N GLU A 256 11.29 -32.83 12.89
CA GLU A 256 10.19 -33.67 13.39
C GLU A 256 9.00 -32.84 13.91
N LYS A 257 9.27 -31.77 14.67
CA LYS A 257 8.26 -30.87 15.25
C LYS A 257 7.39 -30.17 14.20
N PHE A 258 7.99 -29.79 13.08
CA PHE A 258 7.32 -29.08 11.99
C PHE A 258 6.84 -30.03 10.88
N GLN A 259 6.93 -31.35 11.11
CA GLN A 259 6.58 -32.37 10.11
C GLN A 259 7.31 -32.18 8.78
N MET A 260 8.52 -31.59 8.83
CA MET A 260 9.42 -31.47 7.70
C MET A 260 10.06 -32.84 7.46
N VAL A 261 9.41 -33.71 6.71
CA VAL A 261 9.98 -35.02 6.39
C VAL A 261 10.69 -34.92 5.04
N PRO A 262 12.03 -34.93 4.99
CA PRO A 262 12.75 -35.10 3.74
C PRO A 262 12.67 -36.58 3.40
N TYR A 263 12.10 -36.92 2.24
CA TYR A 263 12.37 -38.21 1.62
C TYR A 263 13.69 -38.13 0.86
#